data_AF-A0A5J4E9K0-F1
#
_entry.id   AF-A0A5J4E9K0-F1
#
_cell.length_a   1.000
_cell.length_b   1.000
_cell.length_c   1.000
_cell.angle_alpha   90.00
_cell.angle_beta   90.00
_cell.angle_gamma   90.00
#
_symmetry.space_group_name_H-M   'P 1'
#
loop_
_entity.id
_entity.type
_entity.pdbx_description
1 polymer ?
#
loop_
_entity_poly.entity_id
_entity_poly.type
_entity_poly.pdbx_seq_one_letter_code
_entity_poly.pdbx_strand_id
1 'polypeptide(L)'
;MKGLAIDPRDPRINLEIAKFDRRKGDIAKAIDRLERFDLSAMDHRLGQQFSYELGLGKDRAGEFEQAFALFDAANRHGRMNERLHQVDAQRYLKKIDDLHAFFEREDVGTWPVPEPVDPADMPVFLYGFPRSGTTLTDLLLDGHPMIRTLEEKPTINAVEMAIASDQPGYPEKLKSLESGDLAKLRQIYFTEVDRHVGRDKNMIIVDKLPIRTVHAGLIWRLFPDSKIVFSARHPCDVCLSCFMQQFNSNDAFANFFSLEDTVNIYDKVMRLWQTYVGRLDLNVHMLRYEDLVGDLEHEAKKLLRFLGVDWQPRVLDFNEKAKQRGRIATNSYHQVTEPLYQRAVGRWLSYADKLEPFMAVLEPHIHYFGYKDS
;
A
#
# COMPACT_ATOMS: atom_id res chain seq x y z
N MET A 1 -28.19 -2.39 16.32
CA MET A 1 -29.61 -2.83 16.30
C MET A 1 -30.59 -1.80 16.87
N LYS A 2 -30.26 -0.95 17.86
CA LYS A 2 -31.19 0.09 18.37
C LYS A 2 -31.62 1.15 17.33
N GLY A 3 -30.77 1.48 16.34
CA GLY A 3 -31.08 2.48 15.32
C GLY A 3 -32.15 2.07 14.29
N LEU A 4 -32.20 0.79 13.88
CA LEU A 4 -33.23 0.29 12.95
C LEU A 4 -34.64 0.30 13.56
N ALA A 5 -34.75 0.29 14.89
CA ALA A 5 -36.04 0.41 15.57
C ALA A 5 -36.60 1.85 15.52
N ILE A 6 -35.75 2.83 15.17
CA ILE A 6 -36.09 4.25 15.11
C ILE A 6 -36.34 4.68 13.65
N ASP A 7 -35.47 4.26 12.73
CA ASP A 7 -35.68 4.42 11.29
C ASP A 7 -35.20 3.17 10.52
N PRO A 8 -36.11 2.25 10.17
CA PRO A 8 -35.78 1.05 9.41
C PRO A 8 -35.25 1.33 7.98
N ARG A 9 -35.55 2.52 7.42
CA ARG A 9 -35.22 2.90 6.04
C ARG A 9 -34.01 3.83 5.95
N ASP A 10 -33.35 4.15 7.07
CA ASP A 10 -32.12 4.93 7.03
C ASP A 10 -31.04 4.17 6.21
N PRO A 11 -30.55 4.75 5.10
CA PRO A 11 -29.59 4.08 4.23
C PRO A 11 -28.22 3.89 4.90
N ARG A 12 -27.78 4.79 5.78
CA ARG A 12 -26.49 4.70 6.47
C ARG A 12 -26.49 3.55 7.49
N ILE A 13 -27.60 3.39 8.22
CA ILE A 13 -27.74 2.26 9.16
C ILE A 13 -27.74 0.93 8.38
N ASN A 14 -28.48 0.86 7.26
CA ASN A 14 -28.52 -0.35 6.45
C ASN A 14 -27.16 -0.69 5.82
N LEU A 15 -26.38 0.31 5.41
CA LEU A 15 -25.01 0.13 4.93
C LEU A 15 -24.10 -0.52 5.99
N GLU A 16 -24.11 -0.02 7.23
CA GLU A 16 -23.28 -0.59 8.30
C GLU A 16 -23.71 -2.01 8.68
N ILE A 17 -25.00 -2.33 8.57
CA ILE A 17 -25.49 -3.69 8.82
C ILE A 17 -25.13 -4.62 7.67
N ALA A 18 -25.19 -4.17 6.41
CA ALA A 18 -24.73 -4.95 5.27
C ALA A 18 -23.24 -5.30 5.41
N LYS A 19 -22.40 -4.33 5.81
CA LYS A 19 -20.97 -4.57 6.13
C LYS A 19 -20.81 -5.66 7.19
N PHE A 20 -21.63 -5.63 8.23
CA PHE A 20 -21.61 -6.64 9.29
C PHE A 20 -22.06 -8.02 8.79
N ASP A 21 -23.18 -8.10 8.08
CA ASP A 21 -23.72 -9.34 7.50
C ASP A 21 -22.68 -9.96 6.53
N ARG A 22 -22.07 -9.17 5.64
CA ARG A 22 -21.00 -9.63 4.73
C ARG A 22 -19.78 -10.17 5.47
N ARG A 23 -19.33 -9.49 6.52
CA ARG A 23 -18.17 -9.94 7.33
C ARG A 23 -18.44 -11.24 8.07
N LYS A 24 -19.69 -11.51 8.45
CA LYS A 24 -20.10 -12.82 9.01
C LYS A 24 -20.21 -13.93 7.98
N GLY A 25 -20.19 -13.58 6.68
CA GLY A 25 -20.40 -14.53 5.59
C GLY A 25 -21.84 -14.63 5.11
N ASP A 26 -22.76 -13.83 5.64
CA ASP A 26 -24.17 -13.79 5.22
C ASP A 26 -24.33 -12.94 3.93
N ILE A 27 -23.71 -13.39 2.84
CA ILE A 27 -23.55 -12.60 1.59
C ILE A 27 -24.89 -12.22 0.97
N ALA A 28 -25.79 -13.18 0.79
CA ALA A 28 -27.11 -12.94 0.21
C ALA A 28 -27.89 -11.88 1.00
N LYS A 29 -27.86 -11.97 2.33
CA LYS A 29 -28.54 -11.01 3.22
C LYS A 29 -27.95 -9.60 3.12
N ALA A 30 -26.63 -9.48 2.97
CA ALA A 30 -25.98 -8.19 2.77
C ALA A 30 -26.39 -7.56 1.42
N ILE A 31 -26.42 -8.36 0.35
CA ILE A 31 -26.86 -7.95 -0.99
C ILE A 31 -28.33 -7.51 -0.96
N ASP A 32 -29.23 -8.38 -0.52
CA ASP A 32 -30.68 -8.15 -0.45
C ASP A 32 -31.04 -6.88 0.34
N ARG A 33 -30.22 -6.52 1.33
CA ARG A 33 -30.41 -5.31 2.13
C ARG A 33 -30.16 -4.05 1.32
N LEU A 34 -29.09 -4.03 0.52
CA LEU A 34 -28.66 -2.85 -0.22
C LEU A 34 -29.41 -2.68 -1.54
N GLU A 35 -29.78 -3.77 -2.23
CA GLU A 35 -30.51 -3.71 -3.51
C GLU A 35 -31.91 -3.07 -3.40
N ARG A 36 -32.45 -2.92 -2.19
CA ARG A 36 -33.73 -2.24 -1.94
C ARG A 36 -33.64 -0.72 -2.06
N PHE A 37 -32.44 -0.17 -2.14
CA PHE A 37 -32.22 1.26 -2.21
C PHE A 37 -31.92 1.70 -3.63
N ASP A 38 -32.51 2.83 -4.03
CA ASP A 38 -32.19 3.47 -5.30
C ASP A 38 -30.87 4.25 -5.18
N LEU A 39 -29.81 3.72 -5.75
CA LEU A 39 -28.48 4.33 -5.78
C LEU A 39 -28.47 5.68 -6.50
N SER A 40 -29.36 5.89 -7.48
CA SER A 40 -29.39 7.12 -8.29
C SER A 40 -29.90 8.33 -7.50
N ALA A 41 -30.66 8.09 -6.44
CA ALA A 41 -31.18 9.12 -5.54
C ALA A 41 -30.20 9.49 -4.41
N MET A 42 -29.04 8.83 -4.32
CA MET A 42 -28.05 9.08 -3.26
C MET A 42 -27.06 10.19 -3.65
N ASP A 43 -26.59 10.93 -2.64
CA ASP A 43 -25.42 11.80 -2.81
C ASP A 43 -24.17 10.97 -3.20
N HIS A 44 -23.19 11.62 -3.84
CA HIS A 44 -22.00 10.91 -4.35
C HIS A 44 -21.24 10.13 -3.27
N ARG A 45 -21.18 10.63 -2.04
CA ARG A 45 -20.43 9.96 -0.98
C ARG A 45 -21.13 8.69 -0.53
N LEU A 46 -22.45 8.74 -0.32
CA LEU A 46 -23.22 7.58 0.10
C LEU A 46 -23.36 6.57 -1.04
N GLY A 47 -23.62 7.04 -2.27
CA GLY A 47 -23.66 6.21 -3.47
C GLY A 47 -22.35 5.45 -3.69
N GLN A 48 -21.20 6.10 -3.51
CA GLN A 48 -19.89 5.44 -3.55
C GLN A 48 -19.80 4.29 -2.53
N GLN A 49 -20.14 4.55 -1.26
CA GLN A 49 -20.02 3.54 -0.20
C GLN A 49 -20.97 2.35 -0.40
N PHE A 50 -22.20 2.61 -0.84
CA PHE A 50 -23.16 1.56 -1.20
C PHE A 50 -22.66 0.72 -2.37
N SER A 51 -22.17 1.37 -3.43
CA SER A 51 -21.70 0.69 -4.63
C SER A 51 -20.51 -0.22 -4.34
N TYR A 52 -19.53 0.23 -3.53
CA TYR A 52 -18.44 -0.64 -3.08
C TYR A 52 -18.95 -1.82 -2.24
N GLU A 53 -19.83 -1.58 -1.27
CA GLU A 53 -20.29 -2.66 -0.38
C GLU A 53 -21.13 -3.71 -1.12
N LEU A 54 -22.01 -3.27 -2.02
CA LEU A 54 -22.77 -4.18 -2.88
C LEU A 54 -21.84 -4.91 -3.87
N GLY A 55 -20.87 -4.22 -4.46
CA GLY A 55 -19.85 -4.82 -5.33
C GLY A 55 -19.03 -5.90 -4.63
N LEU A 56 -18.62 -5.66 -3.38
CA LEU A 56 -17.96 -6.66 -2.53
C LEU A 56 -18.87 -7.85 -2.21
N GLY A 57 -20.17 -7.61 -2.03
CA GLY A 57 -21.17 -8.68 -1.88
C GLY A 57 -21.25 -9.56 -3.13
N LYS A 58 -21.45 -8.94 -4.29
CA LYS A 58 -21.58 -9.60 -5.59
C LYS A 58 -20.33 -10.38 -5.98
N ASP A 59 -19.15 -9.82 -5.75
CA ASP A 59 -17.87 -10.52 -5.93
C ASP A 59 -17.78 -11.77 -5.06
N ARG A 60 -18.18 -11.69 -3.78
CA ARG A 60 -18.22 -12.87 -2.90
C ARG A 60 -19.27 -13.90 -3.31
N ALA A 61 -20.30 -13.49 -4.03
CA ALA A 61 -21.33 -14.37 -4.59
C ALA A 61 -20.94 -15.00 -5.94
N GLY A 62 -19.79 -14.61 -6.53
CA GLY A 62 -19.38 -15.04 -7.86
C GLY A 62 -20.06 -14.29 -9.01
N GLU A 63 -20.77 -13.19 -8.72
CA GLU A 63 -21.46 -12.35 -9.70
C GLU A 63 -20.49 -11.27 -10.25
N PHE A 64 -19.41 -11.69 -10.91
CA PHE A 64 -18.24 -10.84 -11.21
C PHE A 64 -18.55 -9.66 -12.14
N GLU A 65 -19.36 -9.85 -13.18
CA GLU A 65 -19.76 -8.76 -14.10
C GLU A 65 -20.50 -7.63 -13.37
N GLN A 66 -21.50 -8.00 -12.55
CA GLN A 66 -22.25 -7.04 -11.74
C GLN A 66 -21.34 -6.37 -10.70
N ALA A 67 -20.46 -7.14 -10.07
CA ALA A 67 -19.49 -6.60 -9.12
C ALA A 67 -18.57 -5.55 -9.77
N PHE A 68 -18.05 -5.84 -10.97
CA PHE A 68 -17.20 -4.89 -11.71
C PHE A 68 -17.94 -3.58 -12.02
N ALA A 69 -19.17 -3.68 -12.54
CA ALA A 69 -20.00 -2.52 -12.84
C ALA A 69 -20.27 -1.65 -11.59
N LEU A 70 -20.44 -2.28 -10.42
CA LEU A 70 -20.61 -1.58 -9.15
C LEU A 70 -19.32 -0.91 -8.66
N PHE A 71 -18.16 -1.55 -8.81
CA PHE A 71 -16.88 -0.91 -8.49
C PHE A 71 -16.60 0.29 -9.41
N ASP A 72 -16.89 0.15 -10.69
CA ASP A 72 -16.78 1.25 -11.66
C ASP A 72 -17.73 2.41 -11.30
N ALA A 73 -18.99 2.12 -10.96
CA ALA A 73 -19.93 3.12 -10.47
C ALA A 73 -19.45 3.81 -9.18
N ALA A 74 -18.93 3.03 -8.22
CA ALA A 74 -18.38 3.56 -6.97
C ALA A 74 -17.23 4.54 -7.23
N ASN A 75 -16.33 4.18 -8.16
CA ASN A 75 -15.21 5.01 -8.54
C ASN A 75 -15.64 6.28 -9.28
N ARG A 76 -16.67 6.22 -10.15
CA ARG A 76 -17.28 7.42 -10.75
C ARG A 76 -17.81 8.39 -9.70
N HIS A 77 -18.56 7.89 -8.72
CA HIS A 77 -18.98 8.72 -7.58
C HIS A 77 -17.80 9.30 -6.81
N GLY A 78 -16.72 8.52 -6.66
CA GLY A 78 -15.46 8.96 -6.09
C GLY A 78 -14.87 10.18 -6.81
N ARG A 79 -14.75 10.14 -8.14
CA ARG A 79 -14.24 11.25 -8.97
C ARG A 79 -15.09 12.52 -8.86
N MET A 80 -16.39 12.38 -8.67
CA MET A 80 -17.33 13.51 -8.57
C MET A 80 -17.39 14.13 -7.18
N ASN A 81 -16.63 13.61 -6.21
CA ASN A 81 -16.62 14.12 -4.84
C ASN A 81 -15.91 15.48 -4.76
N GLU A 82 -16.59 16.51 -4.26
CA GLU A 82 -16.08 17.89 -4.10
C GLU A 82 -14.76 17.97 -3.31
N ARG A 83 -14.46 17.00 -2.45
CA ARG A 83 -13.17 16.95 -1.74
C ARG A 83 -11.96 16.73 -2.66
N LEU A 84 -12.17 16.43 -3.94
CA LEU A 84 -11.13 16.30 -4.95
C LEU A 84 -10.77 17.61 -5.65
N HIS A 85 -11.40 18.75 -5.33
CA HIS A 85 -11.11 20.02 -6.02
C HIS A 85 -9.64 20.49 -5.95
N GLN A 86 -8.84 19.95 -5.02
CA GLN A 86 -7.41 20.23 -4.88
C GLN A 86 -6.50 19.06 -5.21
N VAL A 87 -7.05 17.92 -5.65
CA VAL A 87 -6.32 16.70 -5.94
C VAL A 87 -6.08 16.60 -7.45
N ASP A 88 -4.83 16.36 -7.83
CA ASP A 88 -4.45 16.20 -9.23
C ASP A 88 -3.62 14.93 -9.38
N ALA A 89 -4.22 13.94 -10.02
CA ALA A 89 -3.59 12.66 -10.33
C ALA A 89 -2.29 12.82 -11.11
N GLN A 90 -2.23 13.79 -12.03
CA GLN A 90 -1.09 14.00 -12.92
C GLN A 90 0.13 14.56 -12.18
N ARG A 91 -0.06 15.32 -11.09
CA ARG A 91 1.08 15.80 -10.27
C ARG A 91 1.90 14.63 -9.73
N TYR A 92 1.24 13.57 -9.28
CA TYR A 92 1.93 12.40 -8.75
C TYR A 92 2.63 11.58 -9.85
N LEU A 93 1.97 11.41 -11.00
CA LEU A 93 2.57 10.71 -12.15
C LEU A 93 3.80 11.46 -12.68
N LYS A 94 3.71 12.78 -12.84
CA LYS A 94 4.83 13.61 -13.26
C LYS A 94 6.02 13.48 -12.31
N LYS A 95 5.77 13.48 -10.99
CA LYS A 95 6.83 13.28 -10.00
C LYS A 95 7.53 11.93 -10.17
N ILE A 96 6.79 10.86 -10.46
CA ILE A 96 7.37 9.54 -10.71
C ILE A 96 8.24 9.57 -11.96
N ASP A 97 7.77 10.19 -13.04
CA ASP A 97 8.51 10.33 -14.29
C ASP A 97 9.78 11.18 -14.11
N ASP A 98 9.70 12.30 -13.39
CA ASP A 98 10.83 13.16 -13.06
C ASP A 98 11.89 12.40 -12.25
N LEU A 99 11.46 11.58 -11.28
CA LEU A 99 12.35 10.74 -10.47
C LEU A 99 13.01 9.62 -11.30
N HIS A 100 12.24 8.97 -12.16
CA HIS A 100 12.74 7.93 -13.06
C HIS A 100 13.81 8.50 -13.98
N ALA A 101 13.49 9.57 -14.70
CA ALA A 101 14.42 10.24 -15.61
C ALA A 101 15.68 10.77 -14.89
N PHE A 102 15.52 11.28 -13.66
CA PHE A 102 16.65 11.73 -12.85
C PHE A 102 17.60 10.56 -12.54
N PHE A 103 17.12 9.47 -11.96
CA PHE A 103 18.00 8.35 -11.58
C PHE A 103 18.55 7.56 -12.77
N GLU A 104 17.88 7.57 -13.93
CA GLU A 104 18.44 7.01 -15.16
C GLU A 104 19.64 7.80 -15.69
N ARG A 105 19.57 9.14 -15.63
CA ARG A 105 20.60 10.04 -16.14
C ARG A 105 21.81 10.16 -15.21
N GLU A 106 21.57 10.21 -13.91
CA GLU A 106 22.63 10.49 -12.94
C GLU A 106 23.57 9.27 -12.73
N ASP A 107 24.86 9.57 -12.53
CA ASP A 107 25.85 8.61 -12.06
C ASP A 107 26.01 8.74 -10.55
N VAL A 108 25.26 7.92 -9.82
CA VAL A 108 25.21 7.95 -8.35
C VAL A 108 26.54 7.61 -7.69
N GLY A 109 27.48 6.96 -8.41
CA GLY A 109 28.82 6.67 -7.89
C GLY A 109 29.70 7.90 -7.76
N THR A 110 29.33 9.01 -8.41
CA THR A 110 30.03 10.30 -8.32
C THR A 110 29.56 11.17 -7.17
N TRP A 111 28.48 10.77 -6.48
CA TRP A 111 27.89 11.57 -5.42
C TRP A 111 28.75 11.54 -4.14
N PRO A 112 28.68 12.58 -3.28
CA PRO A 112 29.41 12.57 -2.01
C PRO A 112 29.03 11.37 -1.14
N VAL A 113 30.04 10.59 -0.77
CA VAL A 113 29.86 9.39 0.07
C VAL A 113 29.35 9.81 1.45
N PRO A 114 28.21 9.28 1.91
CA PRO A 114 27.69 9.57 3.25
C PRO A 114 28.65 9.04 4.33
N GLU A 115 28.74 9.74 5.45
CA GLU A 115 29.31 9.16 6.66
C GLU A 115 28.49 7.93 7.10
N PRO A 116 29.17 6.88 7.65
CA PRO A 116 28.50 5.71 8.20
C PRO A 116 27.46 6.10 9.24
N VAL A 117 26.30 5.45 9.20
CA VAL A 117 25.26 5.58 10.22
C VAL A 117 25.44 4.44 11.21
N ASP A 118 25.24 4.71 12.51
CA ASP A 118 25.19 3.65 13.52
C ASP A 118 24.15 2.60 13.12
N PRO A 119 24.49 1.29 13.08
CA PRO A 119 23.53 0.24 12.81
C PRO A 119 22.28 0.28 13.70
N ALA A 120 22.39 0.78 14.95
CA ALA A 120 21.25 0.96 15.84
C ALA A 120 20.28 2.08 15.39
N ASP A 121 20.77 3.00 14.56
CA ASP A 121 20.00 4.09 13.95
C ASP A 121 19.69 3.80 12.46
N MET A 122 19.80 2.55 11.98
CA MET A 122 19.38 2.16 10.64
C MET A 122 17.91 1.70 10.63
N PRO A 123 16.98 2.46 10.04
CA PRO A 123 15.60 2.00 9.89
C PRO A 123 15.52 0.89 8.83
N VAL A 124 14.49 0.07 8.96
CA VAL A 124 14.05 -0.88 7.95
C VAL A 124 12.84 -0.30 7.24
N PHE A 125 12.76 -0.46 5.92
CA PHE A 125 11.63 0.04 5.15
C PHE A 125 10.80 -1.10 4.60
N LEU A 126 9.49 -1.08 4.87
CA LEU A 126 8.53 -2.00 4.27
C LEU A 126 7.85 -1.30 3.10
N TYR A 127 8.36 -1.62 1.90
CA TYR A 127 7.93 -1.10 0.61
C TYR A 127 7.15 -2.13 -0.20
N GLY A 128 6.69 -1.72 -1.37
CA GLY A 128 5.80 -2.46 -2.26
C GLY A 128 4.82 -1.52 -2.93
N PHE A 129 3.76 -2.04 -3.52
CA PHE A 129 2.61 -1.21 -3.93
C PHE A 129 1.46 -1.39 -2.93
N PRO A 130 0.55 -0.41 -2.74
CA PRO A 130 -0.70 -0.67 -2.02
C PRO A 130 -1.33 -1.99 -2.48
N ARG A 131 -1.95 -2.72 -1.55
CA ARG A 131 -2.62 -4.01 -1.83
C ARG A 131 -1.68 -5.18 -2.16
N SER A 132 -0.38 -5.05 -1.92
CA SER A 132 0.61 -6.12 -2.13
C SER A 132 0.92 -6.94 -0.86
N GLY A 133 0.06 -6.92 0.15
CA GLY A 133 0.25 -7.68 1.39
C GLY A 133 1.03 -6.97 2.51
N THR A 134 1.40 -5.70 2.33
CA THR A 134 2.21 -4.95 3.30
C THR A 134 1.61 -4.86 4.71
N THR A 135 0.28 -4.81 4.86
CA THR A 135 -0.37 -4.82 6.19
C THR A 135 -0.19 -6.17 6.91
N LEU A 136 -0.23 -7.29 6.19
CA LEU A 136 0.02 -8.61 6.79
C LEU A 136 1.47 -8.70 7.26
N THR A 137 2.41 -8.31 6.39
CA THR A 137 3.85 -8.26 6.71
C THR A 137 4.13 -7.36 7.91
N ASP A 138 3.53 -6.17 7.95
CA ASP A 138 3.59 -5.23 9.08
C ASP A 138 3.17 -5.89 10.39
N LEU A 139 2.01 -6.56 10.41
CA LEU A 139 1.50 -7.21 11.62
C LEU A 139 2.34 -8.40 12.08
N LEU A 140 2.90 -9.17 11.13
CA LEU A 140 3.86 -10.25 11.46
C LEU A 140 5.10 -9.68 12.15
N LEU A 141 5.67 -8.61 11.57
CA LEU A 141 6.86 -7.94 12.10
C LEU A 141 6.59 -7.31 13.46
N ASP A 142 5.46 -6.62 13.64
CA ASP A 142 5.05 -6.01 14.91
C ASP A 142 4.83 -7.05 16.02
N GLY A 143 4.61 -8.32 15.67
CA GLY A 143 4.58 -9.44 16.60
C GLY A 143 5.92 -9.68 17.31
N HIS A 144 7.06 -9.30 16.71
CA HIS A 144 8.39 -9.58 17.25
C HIS A 144 8.81 -8.60 18.37
N PRO A 145 9.45 -9.04 19.48
CA PRO A 145 9.73 -8.17 20.63
C PRO A 145 10.70 -7.04 20.33
N MET A 146 11.65 -7.30 19.44
CA MET A 146 12.68 -6.35 19.02
C MET A 146 12.26 -5.51 17.81
N ILE A 147 11.02 -5.60 17.33
CA ILE A 147 10.56 -4.84 16.17
C ILE A 147 9.42 -3.91 16.57
N ARG A 148 9.44 -2.69 16.04
CA ARG A 148 8.32 -1.75 16.11
C ARG A 148 7.99 -1.25 14.72
N THR A 149 6.71 -1.26 14.38
CA THR A 149 6.23 -0.82 13.07
C THR A 149 5.64 0.58 13.10
N LEU A 150 5.98 1.41 12.12
CA LEU A 150 5.27 2.66 11.82
C LEU A 150 4.35 2.44 10.65
N GLU A 151 3.04 2.57 10.89
CA GLU A 151 2.04 2.43 9.85
C GLU A 151 1.82 3.76 9.12
N GLU A 152 2.35 3.87 7.89
CA GLU A 152 2.05 4.92 6.90
C GLU A 152 2.16 6.36 7.46
N LYS A 153 3.21 6.62 8.25
CA LYS A 153 3.49 7.93 8.82
C LYS A 153 4.18 8.85 7.80
N PRO A 154 4.03 10.17 7.89
CA PRO A 154 4.62 11.09 6.92
C PRO A 154 6.12 11.33 7.14
N THR A 155 6.87 10.32 7.60
CA THR A 155 8.31 10.38 7.94
C THR A 155 9.13 10.87 6.75
N ILE A 156 9.00 10.20 5.61
CA ILE A 156 9.73 10.57 4.39
C ILE A 156 9.20 11.86 3.75
N ASN A 157 7.92 12.18 3.95
CA ASN A 157 7.33 13.40 3.43
C ASN A 157 7.91 14.65 4.12
N ALA A 158 8.20 14.58 5.42
CA ALA A 158 8.87 15.66 6.13
C ALA A 158 10.27 15.95 5.53
N VAL A 159 10.99 14.90 5.17
CA VAL A 159 12.31 15.03 4.53
C VAL A 159 12.20 15.56 3.10
N GLU A 160 11.26 15.02 2.32
CA GLU A 160 10.99 15.50 0.96
C GLU A 160 10.69 17.00 0.96
N MET A 161 9.82 17.47 1.84
CA MET A 161 9.46 18.88 1.95
C MET A 161 10.66 19.77 2.31
N ALA A 162 11.55 19.29 3.17
CA ALA A 162 12.77 20.03 3.55
C ALA A 162 13.76 20.16 2.37
N ILE A 163 13.85 19.15 1.50
CA ILE A 163 14.69 19.22 0.30
C ILE A 163 14.00 20.08 -0.78
N ALA A 164 12.68 19.99 -0.90
CA ALA A 164 11.92 20.73 -1.91
C ALA A 164 11.97 22.26 -1.71
N SER A 165 12.27 22.74 -0.50
CA SER A 165 12.45 24.18 -0.24
C SER A 165 13.77 24.77 -0.74
N ASP A 166 14.73 23.93 -1.15
CA ASP A 166 16.02 24.39 -1.70
C ASP A 166 15.94 24.74 -3.20
N GLN A 167 16.98 25.40 -3.71
CA GLN A 167 17.16 25.68 -5.15
C GLN A 167 18.57 25.26 -5.61
N PRO A 168 18.71 24.23 -6.47
CA PRO A 168 17.65 23.35 -6.95
C PRO A 168 17.07 22.49 -5.81
N GLY A 169 15.78 22.12 -5.91
CA GLY A 169 15.07 21.29 -4.93
C GLY A 169 15.13 19.79 -5.23
N TYR A 170 14.17 19.02 -4.71
CA TYR A 170 14.06 17.58 -4.96
C TYR A 170 13.58 17.26 -6.40
N PRO A 171 14.18 16.29 -7.12
CA PRO A 171 15.30 15.42 -6.71
C PRO A 171 16.70 15.96 -7.01
N GLU A 172 16.85 17.06 -7.75
CA GLU A 172 18.15 17.58 -8.20
C GLU A 172 19.15 17.86 -7.06
N LYS A 173 18.66 18.27 -5.88
CA LYS A 173 19.49 18.51 -4.69
C LYS A 173 20.23 17.25 -4.22
N LEU A 174 19.73 16.04 -4.49
CA LEU A 174 20.28 14.79 -3.95
C LEU A 174 21.77 14.57 -4.27
N LYS A 175 22.20 14.99 -5.46
CA LYS A 175 23.57 14.81 -5.96
C LYS A 175 24.62 15.66 -5.25
N SER A 176 24.19 16.76 -4.61
CA SER A 176 25.08 17.70 -3.93
C SER A 176 24.92 17.71 -2.41
N LEU A 177 24.10 16.82 -1.85
CA LEU A 177 24.01 16.66 -0.40
C LEU A 177 25.35 16.18 0.15
N GLU A 178 25.91 16.89 1.13
CA GLU A 178 27.10 16.48 1.86
C GLU A 178 26.73 15.83 3.20
N SER A 179 27.70 15.28 3.93
CA SER A 179 27.48 14.59 5.22
C SER A 179 26.68 15.45 6.22
N GLY A 180 26.97 16.76 6.29
CA GLY A 180 26.24 17.68 7.15
C GLY A 180 24.77 17.88 6.77
N ASP A 181 24.44 17.85 5.47
CA ASP A 181 23.06 17.95 5.01
C ASP A 181 22.31 16.65 5.28
N LEU A 182 22.94 15.51 5.01
CA LEU A 182 22.38 14.20 5.28
C LEU A 182 22.10 14.00 6.77
N ALA A 183 23.00 14.45 7.66
CA ALA A 183 22.77 14.43 9.09
C ALA A 183 21.53 15.23 9.50
N LYS A 184 21.33 16.43 8.93
CA LYS A 184 20.12 17.25 9.17
C LYS A 184 18.85 16.56 8.67
N LEU A 185 18.89 15.99 7.46
CA LEU A 185 17.74 15.30 6.86
C LEU A 185 17.37 14.03 7.63
N ARG A 186 18.37 13.27 8.11
CA ARG A 186 18.16 12.13 9.03
C ARG A 186 17.54 12.60 10.36
N GLN A 187 17.98 13.74 10.89
CA GLN A 187 17.38 14.30 12.10
C GLN A 187 15.91 14.69 11.88
N ILE A 188 15.55 15.23 10.72
CA ILE A 188 14.16 15.51 10.35
C ILE A 188 13.35 14.21 10.30
N TYR A 189 13.88 13.18 9.63
CA TYR A 189 13.26 11.85 9.58
C TYR A 189 12.98 11.32 10.99
N PHE A 190 14.00 11.29 11.86
CA PHE A 190 13.87 10.75 13.21
C PHE A 190 12.99 11.59 14.12
N THR A 191 12.98 12.92 13.96
CA THR A 191 12.06 13.79 14.69
C THR A 191 10.61 13.44 14.36
N GLU A 192 10.31 13.08 13.11
CA GLU A 192 8.98 12.62 12.73
C GLU A 192 8.70 11.21 13.26
N VAL A 193 9.67 10.28 13.22
CA VAL A 193 9.55 8.94 13.82
C VAL A 193 9.21 9.03 15.32
N ASP A 194 9.92 9.88 16.06
CA ASP A 194 9.77 10.06 17.52
C ASP A 194 8.39 10.58 17.93
N ARG A 195 7.63 11.18 17.00
CA ARG A 195 6.24 11.60 17.24
C ARG A 195 5.25 10.43 17.27
N HIS A 196 5.62 9.29 16.68
CA HIS A 196 4.72 8.14 16.51
C HIS A 196 5.16 6.91 17.29
N VAL A 197 6.46 6.78 17.60
CA VAL A 197 7.01 5.65 18.36
C VAL A 197 8.16 6.10 19.26
N GLY A 198 8.25 5.55 20.47
CA GLY A 198 9.45 5.70 21.29
C GLY A 198 10.56 4.81 20.74
N ARG A 199 11.64 5.42 20.24
CA ARG A 199 12.81 4.67 19.78
C ARG A 199 13.61 4.12 20.96
N ASP A 200 13.98 2.85 20.85
CA ASP A 200 14.95 2.18 21.72
C ASP A 200 16.05 1.64 20.80
N LYS A 201 17.32 1.89 21.14
CA LYS A 201 18.48 1.44 20.34
C LYS A 201 18.55 -0.09 20.17
N ASN A 202 17.85 -0.85 21.01
CA ASN A 202 17.78 -2.30 20.91
C ASN A 202 16.61 -2.79 20.03
N MET A 203 15.84 -1.88 19.43
CA MET A 203 14.69 -2.21 18.59
C MET A 203 14.92 -1.80 17.14
N ILE A 204 14.51 -2.67 16.23
CA ILE A 204 14.41 -2.39 14.81
C ILE A 204 13.13 -1.60 14.56
N ILE A 205 13.29 -0.44 13.95
CA ILE A 205 12.17 0.37 13.48
C ILE A 205 11.87 -0.01 12.03
N VAL A 206 10.65 -0.48 11.77
CA VAL A 206 10.15 -0.79 10.42
C VAL A 206 9.18 0.31 10.00
N ASP A 207 9.55 1.11 9.01
CA ASP A 207 8.71 2.16 8.45
C ASP A 207 7.96 1.64 7.22
N LYS A 208 6.63 1.45 7.34
CA LYS A 208 5.78 0.88 6.30
C LYS A 208 5.18 1.98 5.43
N LEU A 209 5.65 2.09 4.19
CA LEU A 209 5.23 3.16 3.27
C LEU A 209 5.05 2.64 1.82
N PRO A 210 3.99 1.86 1.52
CA PRO A 210 3.86 1.16 0.24
C PRO A 210 3.85 2.13 -0.95
N ILE A 211 2.91 3.07 -1.00
CA ILE A 211 2.87 4.04 -2.10
C ILE A 211 4.10 4.96 -2.13
N ARG A 212 4.87 5.06 -1.04
CA ARG A 212 6.11 5.85 -0.99
C ARG A 212 7.35 5.07 -1.45
N THR A 213 7.19 3.88 -2.03
CA THR A 213 8.25 3.21 -2.81
C THR A 213 8.92 4.15 -3.82
N VAL A 214 8.19 5.15 -4.35
CA VAL A 214 8.73 6.21 -5.21
C VAL A 214 9.88 7.02 -4.58
N HIS A 215 10.06 6.93 -3.26
CA HIS A 215 11.15 7.60 -2.53
C HIS A 215 12.28 6.66 -2.12
N ALA A 216 12.34 5.42 -2.64
CA ALA A 216 13.42 4.49 -2.30
C ALA A 216 14.82 5.07 -2.62
N GLY A 217 14.96 5.84 -3.71
CA GLY A 217 16.21 6.54 -4.01
C GLY A 217 16.58 7.63 -2.98
N LEU A 218 15.60 8.30 -2.37
CA LEU A 218 15.85 9.24 -1.27
C LEU A 218 16.26 8.49 0.00
N ILE A 219 15.60 7.37 0.30
CA ILE A 219 15.97 6.54 1.45
C ILE A 219 17.38 5.97 1.30
N TRP A 220 17.73 5.46 0.13
CA TRP A 220 19.10 5.00 -0.15
C TRP A 220 20.11 6.13 0.08
N ARG A 221 19.80 7.35 -0.36
CA ARG A 221 20.68 8.51 -0.14
C ARG A 221 20.90 8.82 1.35
N LEU A 222 19.86 8.67 2.17
CA LEU A 222 19.89 8.95 3.60
C LEU A 222 20.47 7.78 4.41
N PHE A 223 20.10 6.54 4.09
CA PHE A 223 20.40 5.33 4.83
C PHE A 223 20.87 4.24 3.85
N PRO A 224 22.11 4.33 3.35
CA PRO A 224 22.60 3.46 2.28
C PRO A 224 22.56 1.98 2.66
N ASP A 225 22.86 1.63 3.92
CA ASP A 225 22.84 0.23 4.39
C ASP A 225 21.48 -0.20 4.98
N SER A 226 20.43 0.60 4.80
CA SER A 226 19.09 0.24 5.28
C SER A 226 18.57 -1.01 4.57
N LYS A 227 17.91 -1.88 5.35
CA LYS A 227 17.24 -3.06 4.81
C LYS A 227 15.87 -2.66 4.28
N ILE A 228 15.54 -3.14 3.08
CA ILE A 228 14.23 -2.95 2.47
C ILE A 228 13.53 -4.31 2.36
N VAL A 229 12.37 -4.43 2.99
CA VAL A 229 11.45 -5.54 2.74
C VAL A 229 10.48 -5.06 1.65
N PHE A 230 10.54 -5.68 0.47
CA PHE A 230 9.67 -5.32 -0.64
C PHE A 230 8.55 -6.35 -0.79
N SER A 231 7.33 -5.94 -0.47
CA SER A 231 6.14 -6.78 -0.61
C SER A 231 5.64 -6.75 -2.05
N ALA A 232 5.83 -7.86 -2.76
CA ALA A 232 5.32 -8.06 -4.11
C ALA A 232 4.05 -8.93 -4.09
N ARG A 233 3.20 -8.75 -5.09
CA ARG A 233 2.02 -9.57 -5.35
C ARG A 233 1.77 -9.57 -6.85
N HIS A 234 1.03 -10.53 -7.39
CA HIS A 234 0.72 -10.59 -8.81
C HIS A 234 0.19 -9.22 -9.32
N PRO A 235 0.82 -8.61 -10.35
CA PRO A 235 0.46 -7.26 -10.85
C PRO A 235 -1.04 -7.08 -11.14
N CYS A 236 -1.67 -8.07 -11.77
CA CYS A 236 -3.12 -8.05 -12.03
C CYS A 236 -3.96 -8.01 -10.75
N ASP A 237 -3.60 -8.80 -9.73
CA ASP A 237 -4.30 -8.80 -8.43
C ASP A 237 -4.11 -7.47 -7.70
N VAL A 238 -2.94 -6.85 -7.82
CA VAL A 238 -2.65 -5.54 -7.23
C VAL A 238 -3.52 -4.47 -7.87
N CYS A 239 -3.51 -4.36 -9.21
CA CYS A 239 -4.28 -3.34 -9.92
C CYS A 239 -5.78 -3.51 -9.69
N LEU A 240 -6.29 -4.74 -9.84
CA LEU A 240 -7.69 -5.04 -9.57
C LEU A 240 -8.06 -4.72 -8.10
N SER A 241 -7.20 -5.11 -7.15
CA SER A 241 -7.47 -4.81 -5.74
C SER A 241 -7.39 -3.33 -5.43
N CYS A 242 -6.60 -2.51 -6.12
CA CYS A 242 -6.64 -1.05 -5.93
C CYS A 242 -7.96 -0.47 -6.46
N PHE A 243 -8.34 -0.85 -7.68
CA PHE A 243 -9.60 -0.42 -8.30
C PHE A 243 -10.84 -0.75 -7.44
N MET A 244 -10.83 -1.88 -6.74
CA MET A 244 -11.93 -2.35 -5.88
C MET A 244 -11.93 -1.77 -4.45
N GLN A 245 -11.15 -0.72 -4.16
CA GLN A 245 -11.03 -0.17 -2.81
C GLN A 245 -11.33 1.33 -2.76
N GLN A 246 -12.00 1.74 -1.69
CA GLN A 246 -12.21 3.16 -1.40
C GLN A 246 -10.98 3.75 -0.72
N PHE A 247 -10.15 4.49 -1.46
CA PHE A 247 -9.01 5.21 -0.89
C PHE A 247 -9.37 6.63 -0.43
N ASN A 248 -8.56 7.16 0.50
CA ASN A 248 -8.61 8.58 0.83
C ASN A 248 -8.11 9.42 -0.35
N SER A 249 -8.73 10.57 -0.58
CA SER A 249 -8.35 11.47 -1.67
C SER A 249 -6.97 12.09 -1.45
N ASN A 250 -6.02 11.78 -2.32
CA ASN A 250 -4.74 12.49 -2.51
C ASN A 250 -4.26 12.27 -3.95
N ASP A 251 -3.23 13.00 -4.38
CA ASP A 251 -2.73 12.95 -5.77
C ASP A 251 -2.34 11.55 -6.23
N ALA A 252 -1.81 10.69 -5.35
CA ALA A 252 -1.48 9.32 -5.71
C ALA A 252 -2.75 8.47 -5.89
N PHE A 253 -3.64 8.48 -4.90
CA PHE A 253 -4.82 7.61 -4.86
C PHE A 253 -5.95 8.05 -5.80
N ALA A 254 -5.89 9.27 -6.34
CA ALA A 254 -6.76 9.69 -7.44
C ALA A 254 -6.57 8.85 -8.71
N ASN A 255 -5.43 8.18 -8.87
CA ASN A 255 -5.17 7.26 -9.97
C ASN A 255 -5.86 5.89 -9.81
N PHE A 256 -6.62 5.65 -8.74
CA PHE A 256 -7.31 4.37 -8.51
C PHE A 256 -8.78 4.35 -8.93
N PHE A 257 -9.28 5.43 -9.55
CA PHE A 257 -10.68 5.53 -9.95
C PHE A 257 -11.03 4.85 -11.29
N SER A 258 -10.07 4.34 -12.05
CA SER A 258 -10.32 3.37 -13.13
C SER A 258 -9.23 2.32 -13.11
N LEU A 259 -9.54 1.17 -13.70
CA LEU A 259 -8.55 0.13 -13.91
C LEU A 259 -7.40 0.61 -14.78
N GLU A 260 -7.67 1.36 -15.85
CA GLU A 260 -6.65 1.96 -16.73
C GLU A 260 -5.69 2.89 -15.97
N ASP A 261 -6.24 3.88 -15.24
CA ASP A 261 -5.43 4.82 -14.44
C ASP A 261 -4.60 4.06 -13.39
N THR A 262 -5.18 2.99 -12.81
CA THR A 262 -4.53 2.14 -11.81
C THR A 262 -3.34 1.37 -12.40
N VAL A 263 -3.51 0.81 -13.60
CA VAL A 263 -2.43 0.11 -14.31
C VAL A 263 -1.31 1.10 -14.67
N ASN A 264 -1.66 2.29 -15.15
CA ASN A 264 -0.67 3.31 -15.52
C ASN A 264 0.19 3.76 -14.32
N ILE A 265 -0.42 4.07 -13.17
CA ILE A 265 0.36 4.40 -11.97
C ILE A 265 1.18 3.19 -11.48
N TYR A 266 0.65 1.97 -11.58
CA TYR A 266 1.39 0.77 -11.20
C TYR A 266 2.65 0.59 -12.05
N ASP A 267 2.52 0.67 -13.39
CA ASP A 267 3.64 0.58 -14.33
C ASP A 267 4.71 1.63 -14.02
N LYS A 268 4.32 2.90 -13.87
CA LYS A 268 5.26 3.98 -13.54
C LYS A 268 6.01 3.74 -12.24
N VAL A 269 5.31 3.34 -11.16
CA VAL A 269 5.96 3.07 -9.87
C VAL A 269 6.87 1.84 -9.96
N MET A 270 6.47 0.78 -10.68
CA MET A 270 7.29 -0.43 -10.81
C MET A 270 8.50 -0.23 -11.71
N ARG A 271 8.39 0.57 -12.79
CA ARG A 271 9.54 0.99 -13.61
C ARG A 271 10.54 1.78 -12.78
N LEU A 272 10.06 2.75 -11.99
CA LEU A 272 10.91 3.50 -11.08
C LEU A 272 11.61 2.59 -10.06
N TRP A 273 10.87 1.64 -9.47
CA TRP A 273 11.46 0.63 -8.58
C TRP A 273 12.55 -0.19 -9.27
N GLN A 274 12.31 -0.65 -10.50
CA GLN A 274 13.29 -1.40 -11.29
C GLN A 274 14.54 -0.55 -11.60
N THR A 275 14.38 0.73 -11.92
CA THR A 275 15.50 1.67 -12.05
C THR A 275 16.32 1.75 -10.76
N TYR A 276 15.65 1.83 -9.60
CA TYR A 276 16.37 1.85 -8.33
C TYR A 276 17.14 0.56 -8.07
N VAL A 277 16.53 -0.61 -8.23
CA VAL A 277 17.21 -1.90 -8.05
C VAL A 277 18.37 -2.07 -9.04
N GLY A 278 18.24 -1.56 -10.27
CA GLY A 278 19.29 -1.67 -11.29
C GLY A 278 20.44 -0.68 -11.16
N ARG A 279 20.26 0.42 -10.40
CA ARG A 279 21.24 1.52 -10.34
C ARG A 279 21.74 1.86 -8.95
N LEU A 280 21.03 1.44 -7.91
CA LEU A 280 21.37 1.72 -6.51
C LEU A 280 21.73 0.40 -5.82
N ASP A 281 22.72 0.47 -4.93
CA ASP A 281 23.07 -0.67 -4.08
C ASP A 281 22.04 -0.80 -2.93
N LEU A 282 20.89 -1.40 -3.24
CA LEU A 282 19.80 -1.61 -2.28
C LEU A 282 19.91 -2.98 -1.62
N ASN A 283 19.83 -3.01 -0.29
CA ASN A 283 19.73 -4.25 0.47
C ASN A 283 18.26 -4.71 0.56
N VAL A 284 17.81 -5.50 -0.41
CA VAL A 284 16.39 -5.86 -0.57
C VAL A 284 16.10 -7.32 -0.25
N HIS A 285 15.06 -7.56 0.53
CA HIS A 285 14.37 -8.84 0.64
C HIS A 285 13.01 -8.77 -0.07
N MET A 286 12.92 -9.44 -1.22
CA MET A 286 11.66 -9.57 -1.96
C MET A 286 10.77 -10.61 -1.29
N LEU A 287 9.57 -10.20 -0.88
CA LEU A 287 8.57 -11.05 -0.24
C LEU A 287 7.31 -11.09 -1.10
N ARG A 288 7.04 -12.23 -1.74
CA ARG A 288 5.81 -12.43 -2.51
C ARG A 288 4.66 -12.77 -1.58
N TYR A 289 3.55 -12.08 -1.75
CA TYR A 289 2.32 -12.28 -0.97
C TYR A 289 1.83 -13.72 -1.08
N GLU A 290 1.86 -14.29 -2.29
CA GLU A 290 1.42 -15.65 -2.59
C GLU A 290 2.26 -16.69 -1.84
N ASP A 291 3.57 -16.49 -1.75
CA ASP A 291 4.48 -17.37 -0.99
C ASP A 291 4.20 -17.23 0.51
N LEU A 292 4.02 -15.99 1.00
CA LEU A 292 3.73 -15.70 2.40
C LEU A 292 2.41 -16.32 2.87
N VAL A 293 1.34 -16.27 2.07
CA VAL A 293 0.06 -16.90 2.43
C VAL A 293 0.03 -18.41 2.15
N GLY A 294 0.96 -18.90 1.33
CA GLY A 294 1.17 -20.31 1.03
C GLY A 294 1.88 -21.05 2.16
N ASP A 295 2.92 -20.44 2.73
CA ASP A 295 3.70 -20.98 3.85
C ASP A 295 4.18 -19.85 4.79
N LEU A 296 3.28 -19.42 5.67
CA LEU A 296 3.48 -18.27 6.55
C LEU A 296 4.71 -18.40 7.46
N GLU A 297 4.90 -19.58 8.06
CA GLU A 297 5.99 -19.80 9.01
C GLU A 297 7.35 -19.79 8.31
N HIS A 298 7.45 -20.45 7.16
CA HIS A 298 8.70 -20.50 6.39
C HIS A 298 9.11 -19.12 5.89
N GLU A 299 8.19 -18.37 5.29
CA GLU A 299 8.49 -17.02 4.79
C GLU A 299 8.76 -16.03 5.92
N ALA A 300 8.03 -16.14 7.06
CA ALA A 300 8.34 -15.34 8.24
C ALA A 300 9.75 -15.63 8.79
N LYS A 301 10.19 -16.89 8.82
CA LYS A 301 11.56 -17.25 9.23
C LYS A 301 12.63 -16.66 8.31
N LYS A 302 12.42 -16.66 6.99
CA LYS A 302 13.33 -16.02 6.03
C LYS A 302 13.40 -14.52 6.25
N LEU A 303 12.24 -13.88 6.44
CA LEU A 303 12.12 -12.45 6.69
C LEU A 303 12.87 -12.05 7.98
N LEU A 304 12.65 -12.75 9.09
CA LEU A 304 13.34 -12.44 10.35
C LEU A 304 14.86 -12.67 10.25
N ARG A 305 15.30 -13.71 9.54
CA ARG A 305 16.72 -13.95 9.27
C ARG A 305 17.35 -12.81 8.48
N PHE A 306 16.65 -12.31 7.45
CA PHE A 306 17.10 -11.13 6.71
C PHE A 306 17.21 -9.91 7.61
N LEU A 307 16.25 -9.69 8.51
CA LEU A 307 16.30 -8.60 9.48
C LEU A 307 17.37 -8.81 10.56
N GLY A 308 17.86 -10.02 10.76
CA GLY A 308 18.92 -10.35 11.73
C GLY A 308 18.39 -10.54 13.14
N VAL A 309 17.14 -10.99 13.28
CA VAL A 309 16.53 -11.30 14.58
C VAL A 309 16.11 -12.77 14.66
N ASP A 310 16.07 -13.30 15.89
CA ASP A 310 15.72 -14.68 16.16
C ASP A 310 14.24 -14.99 15.86
N TRP A 311 13.95 -16.27 15.62
CA TRP A 311 12.57 -16.72 15.47
C TRP A 311 11.77 -16.56 16.77
N GLN A 312 10.55 -16.07 16.64
CA GLN A 312 9.60 -15.94 17.75
C GLN A 312 8.22 -16.44 17.31
N PRO A 313 7.65 -17.51 17.89
CA PRO A 313 6.39 -18.10 17.43
C PRO A 313 5.22 -17.10 17.37
N ARG A 314 5.20 -16.15 18.32
CA ARG A 314 4.19 -15.10 18.44
C ARG A 314 4.08 -14.15 17.23
N VAL A 315 5.04 -14.17 16.31
CA VAL A 315 4.92 -13.42 15.04
C VAL A 315 3.77 -13.95 14.18
N LEU A 316 3.40 -15.22 14.35
CA LEU A 316 2.28 -15.84 13.62
C LEU A 316 0.91 -15.43 14.18
N ASP A 317 0.85 -14.79 15.35
CA ASP A 317 -0.39 -14.32 15.98
C ASP A 317 -0.88 -12.97 15.40
N PHE A 318 -0.63 -12.71 14.11
CA PHE A 318 -0.92 -11.43 13.45
C PHE A 318 -2.41 -11.03 13.56
N ASN A 319 -3.33 -12.00 13.59
CA ASN A 319 -4.76 -11.77 13.75
C ASN A 319 -5.12 -11.21 15.12
N GLU A 320 -4.53 -11.75 16.19
CA GLU A 320 -4.75 -11.23 17.53
C GLU A 320 -4.12 -9.85 17.69
N LYS A 321 -2.96 -9.63 17.05
CA LYS A 321 -2.35 -8.29 16.97
C LYS A 321 -3.22 -7.29 16.24
N ALA A 322 -3.82 -7.67 15.12
CA ALA A 322 -4.75 -6.81 14.39
C ALA A 322 -5.93 -6.37 15.26
N LYS A 323 -6.49 -7.30 16.06
CA LYS A 323 -7.57 -7.00 17.02
C LYS A 323 -7.11 -6.09 18.16
N GLN A 324 -5.91 -6.33 18.71
CA GLN A 324 -5.33 -5.53 19.81
C GLN A 324 -4.96 -4.11 19.39
N ARG A 325 -4.41 -3.93 18.19
CA ARG A 325 -4.03 -2.63 17.63
C ARG A 325 -5.25 -1.71 17.42
N GLY A 326 -6.46 -2.29 17.37
CA GLY A 326 -7.71 -1.55 17.26
C GLY A 326 -7.87 -0.94 15.87
N ARG A 327 -7.74 0.39 15.76
CA ARG A 327 -7.93 1.08 14.47
C ARG A 327 -6.66 1.03 13.62
N ILE A 328 -6.58 0.04 12.73
CA ILE A 328 -5.58 -0.01 11.65
C ILE A 328 -6.05 0.92 10.53
N ALA A 329 -5.27 1.95 10.21
CA ALA A 329 -5.68 3.03 9.30
C ALA A 329 -5.46 2.67 7.82
N THR A 330 -5.79 1.43 7.42
CA THR A 330 -5.57 0.91 6.07
C THR A 330 -6.80 0.18 5.54
N ASN A 331 -6.96 0.20 4.22
CA ASN A 331 -8.03 -0.52 3.51
C ASN A 331 -7.93 -2.05 3.67
N SER A 332 -6.79 -2.57 4.16
CA SER A 332 -6.62 -4.00 4.47
C SER A 332 -7.14 -4.44 5.84
N TYR A 333 -7.60 -3.54 6.73
CA TYR A 333 -7.91 -3.87 8.13
C TYR A 333 -8.81 -5.11 8.30
N HIS A 334 -9.89 -5.19 7.52
CA HIS A 334 -10.82 -6.32 7.60
C HIS A 334 -10.23 -7.63 7.10
N GLN A 335 -9.22 -7.57 6.23
CA GLN A 335 -8.58 -8.76 5.68
C GLN A 335 -7.60 -9.39 6.67
N VAL A 336 -6.91 -8.57 7.44
CA VAL A 336 -5.91 -9.01 8.43
C VAL A 336 -6.49 -9.32 9.82
N THR A 337 -7.81 -9.19 9.97
CA THR A 337 -8.54 -9.63 11.18
C THR A 337 -9.24 -10.97 10.99
N GLU A 338 -9.21 -11.52 9.77
CA GLU A 338 -9.69 -12.86 9.44
C GLU A 338 -8.55 -13.89 9.48
N PRO A 339 -8.84 -15.18 9.70
CA PRO A 339 -7.87 -16.26 9.49
C PRO A 339 -7.17 -16.13 8.13
N LEU A 340 -5.89 -16.52 8.08
CA LEU A 340 -5.12 -16.51 6.84
C LEU A 340 -5.90 -17.25 5.75
N TYR A 341 -6.09 -16.58 4.61
CA TYR A 341 -6.84 -17.12 3.49
C TYR A 341 -6.09 -16.90 2.19
N GLN A 342 -6.33 -17.78 1.22
CA GLN A 342 -5.71 -17.68 -0.12
C GLN A 342 -6.67 -17.18 -1.20
N ARG A 343 -7.94 -16.88 -0.87
CA ARG A 343 -8.96 -16.43 -1.85
C ARG A 343 -8.64 -15.12 -2.58
N ALA A 344 -7.66 -14.35 -2.09
CA ALA A 344 -7.19 -13.15 -2.76
C ALA A 344 -6.10 -13.45 -3.81
N VAL A 345 -5.48 -14.63 -3.76
CA VAL A 345 -4.51 -15.08 -4.77
C VAL A 345 -5.26 -15.49 -6.02
N GLY A 346 -4.89 -14.92 -7.17
CA GLY A 346 -5.51 -15.26 -8.45
C GLY A 346 -6.94 -14.77 -8.61
N ARG A 347 -7.39 -13.83 -7.77
CA ARG A 347 -8.75 -13.24 -7.89
C ARG A 347 -8.92 -12.58 -9.25
N TRP A 348 -7.85 -12.00 -9.79
CA TRP A 348 -7.83 -11.38 -11.10
C TRP A 348 -8.29 -12.30 -12.24
N LEU A 349 -8.15 -13.63 -12.11
CA LEU A 349 -8.59 -14.59 -13.11
C LEU A 349 -10.11 -14.53 -13.36
N SER A 350 -10.89 -14.17 -12.33
CA SER A 350 -12.34 -13.97 -12.46
C SER A 350 -12.72 -12.67 -13.19
N TYR A 351 -11.74 -11.82 -13.48
CA TYR A 351 -11.86 -10.53 -14.16
C TYR A 351 -10.85 -10.42 -15.32
N ALA A 352 -10.38 -11.57 -15.85
CA ALA A 352 -9.31 -11.60 -16.84
C ALA A 352 -9.68 -10.83 -18.12
N ASP A 353 -10.94 -10.87 -18.52
CA ASP A 353 -11.48 -10.13 -19.67
C ASP A 353 -11.39 -8.60 -19.47
N LYS A 354 -11.51 -8.10 -18.24
CA LYS A 354 -11.37 -6.68 -17.92
C LYS A 354 -9.91 -6.22 -17.90
N LEU A 355 -8.98 -7.15 -17.68
CA LEU A 355 -7.54 -6.92 -17.60
C LEU A 355 -6.81 -7.16 -18.92
N GLU A 356 -7.40 -7.94 -19.83
CA GLU A 356 -6.85 -8.28 -21.14
C GLU A 356 -6.31 -7.07 -21.92
N PRO A 357 -7.02 -5.90 -21.99
CA PRO A 357 -6.50 -4.71 -22.67
C PRO A 357 -5.21 -4.14 -22.08
N PHE A 358 -4.86 -4.51 -20.85
CA PHE A 358 -3.73 -3.97 -20.09
C PHE A 358 -2.57 -4.98 -19.94
N MET A 359 -2.70 -6.19 -20.47
CA MET A 359 -1.69 -7.24 -20.29
C MET A 359 -0.33 -6.87 -20.88
N ALA A 360 -0.30 -6.19 -22.03
CA ALA A 360 0.94 -5.70 -22.63
C ALA A 360 1.75 -4.77 -21.70
N VAL A 361 1.08 -4.06 -20.79
CA VAL A 361 1.72 -3.20 -19.78
C VAL A 361 2.14 -4.02 -18.55
N LEU A 362 1.33 -4.99 -18.15
CA LEU A 362 1.54 -5.75 -16.91
C LEU A 362 2.52 -6.92 -17.04
N GLU A 363 2.60 -7.58 -18.20
CA GLU A 363 3.46 -8.74 -18.47
C GLU A 363 4.93 -8.54 -18.08
N PRO A 364 5.60 -7.43 -18.44
CA PRO A 364 6.98 -7.19 -18.01
C PRO A 364 7.16 -7.22 -16.49
N HIS A 365 6.16 -6.73 -15.74
CA HIS A 365 6.18 -6.76 -14.29
C HIS A 365 5.84 -8.15 -13.72
N ILE A 366 4.96 -8.90 -14.37
CA ILE A 366 4.63 -10.29 -14.01
C ILE A 366 5.92 -11.12 -14.06
N HIS A 367 6.67 -11.01 -15.16
CA HIS A 367 7.96 -11.69 -15.33
C HIS A 367 9.01 -11.21 -14.34
N TYR A 368 9.13 -9.90 -14.12
CA TYR A 368 10.09 -9.33 -13.17
C TYR A 368 9.93 -9.90 -11.76
N PHE A 369 8.69 -10.10 -11.29
CA PHE A 369 8.42 -10.68 -9.98
C PHE A 369 8.39 -12.23 -9.98
N GLY A 370 8.71 -12.87 -11.10
CA GLY A 370 8.81 -14.32 -11.22
C GLY A 370 7.46 -15.04 -11.16
N TYR A 371 6.37 -14.38 -11.56
CA TYR A 371 5.11 -15.05 -11.82
C TYR A 371 5.18 -15.68 -13.21
N LYS A 372 4.62 -16.89 -13.35
CA LYS A 372 4.52 -17.56 -14.65
C LYS A 372 3.36 -16.95 -15.43
N ASP A 373 3.50 -16.90 -16.76
CA ASP A 373 2.37 -16.65 -17.65
C ASP A 373 1.34 -17.74 -17.40
N SER A 374 0.17 -17.35 -16.90
CA SER A 374 -0.97 -18.24 -16.63
C SER A 374 -1.73 -18.54 -17.91
#